data_AF-A0A2I0J967-F1
#
_entry.id   AF-A0A2I0J967-F1
#
_cell.length_a   1.000
_cell.length_b   1.000
_cell.length_c   1.000
_cell.angle_alpha   90.00
_cell.angle_beta   90.00
_cell.angle_gamma   90.00
#
_symmetry.space_group_name_H-M   'P 1'
#
loop_
_entity.id
_entity.type
_entity.pdbx_description
1 polymer ?
#
loop_
_entity_poly.entity_id
_entity_poly.type
_entity_poly.pdbx_seq_one_letter_code
_entity_poly.pdbx_strand_id
1 'polypeptide(L)'
;MAGSAYAQLQFSQSPYDSDGIQKSDRLIVSELKKLSELKQGYLNKEFDTSPESSIMGAEIQEQRSLLRIYEITRKKMEHQLNLRLSELTLLREKLEELNKQNRLLVKRLNQTQSGPLNNPKSLQPFDLFTTQHFVMVLGSAVKSIRNFVRSMIVEMKSADWDIEAAASSIEPDVLYSKADHKCFVFESYVSREMFDAFQFPDFSLHNMSLPDKRLLKEFLLDKFHELRSTDPNNFLQREPKSEFAKFCRAKYLRLVHPRMESAFFGDLSQRKTVNSGKFPDGEFFALFAEMAKWVWLLHCLSLSYEPCVSIFQVIRGSRFSEVYMENVVEERSFPAPDSLENDALSVAFTVVPGFKIWEIIVQCQVYLLHPNFNQGSK
;
A
#
# COMPACT_ATOMS: atom_id res chain seq x y z
N MET A 1 48.43 26.57 8.63
CA MET A 1 48.65 26.26 10.06
C MET A 1 47.53 26.76 10.98
N ALA A 2 47.21 28.06 11.03
CA ALA A 2 46.14 28.61 11.89
C ALA A 2 44.76 27.94 11.68
N GLY A 3 44.43 27.56 10.44
CA GLY A 3 43.20 26.81 10.12
C GLY A 3 43.07 25.46 10.83
N SER A 4 44.18 24.75 11.07
CA SER A 4 44.14 23.46 11.79
C SER A 4 43.90 23.63 13.29
N ALA A 5 44.47 24.69 13.89
CA ALA A 5 44.24 25.02 15.30
C ALA A 5 42.81 25.54 15.52
N TYR A 6 42.28 26.28 14.56
CA TYR A 6 40.88 26.72 14.56
C TYR A 6 39.89 25.55 14.40
N ALA A 7 40.15 24.61 13.50
CA ALA A 7 39.33 23.40 13.36
C ALA A 7 39.33 22.54 14.64
N GLN A 8 40.48 22.44 15.32
CA GLN A 8 40.59 21.74 16.61
C GLN A 8 39.79 22.45 17.71
N LEU A 9 39.81 23.79 17.72
CA LEU A 9 39.01 24.59 18.65
C LEU A 9 37.50 24.38 18.42
N GLN A 10 37.04 24.37 17.17
CA GLN A 10 35.64 24.07 16.85
C GLN A 10 35.22 22.65 17.26
N PHE A 11 36.12 21.67 17.13
CA PHE A 11 35.85 20.31 17.56
C PHE A 11 35.74 20.19 19.08
N SER A 12 36.64 20.82 19.83
CA SER A 12 36.62 20.81 21.31
C SER A 12 35.50 21.65 21.93
N GLN A 13 34.72 22.38 21.13
CA GLN A 13 33.53 23.09 21.62
C GLN A 13 32.28 22.19 21.68
N SER A 14 32.26 21.07 20.96
CA SER A 14 31.10 20.19 20.90
C SER A 14 31.50 18.73 20.64
N PRO A 15 31.53 17.87 21.67
CA PRO A 15 31.22 18.15 23.09
C PRO A 15 32.26 19.07 23.75
N TYR A 16 31.87 19.79 24.81
CA TYR A 16 32.71 20.77 25.49
C TYR A 16 33.93 20.11 26.16
N ASP A 17 35.13 20.47 25.69
CA ASP A 17 36.44 20.03 26.19
C ASP A 17 37.31 21.26 26.50
N SER A 18 37.36 21.63 27.78
CA SER A 18 38.08 22.82 28.25
C SER A 18 39.58 22.77 27.95
N ASP A 19 40.18 21.58 28.05
CA ASP A 19 41.61 21.39 27.84
C ASP A 19 41.97 21.46 26.35
N GLY A 20 41.12 20.89 25.50
CA GLY A 20 41.24 20.99 24.05
C GLY A 20 41.07 22.42 23.54
N ILE A 21 40.11 23.18 24.12
CA ILE A 21 39.92 24.60 23.81
C ILE A 21 41.17 25.40 24.21
N GLN A 22 41.69 25.23 25.43
CA GLN A 22 42.84 26.00 25.92
C GLN A 22 44.13 25.67 25.15
N LYS A 23 44.34 24.41 24.77
CA LYS A 23 45.47 24.00 23.92
C LYS A 23 45.36 24.61 22.52
N SER A 24 44.17 24.61 21.94
CA SER A 24 43.93 25.16 20.60
C SER A 24 44.10 26.69 20.58
N ASP A 25 43.63 27.37 21.62
CA ASP A 25 43.79 28.83 21.79
C ASP A 25 45.27 29.24 21.86
N ARG A 26 46.07 28.56 22.71
CA ARG A 26 47.52 28.78 22.78
C ARG A 26 48.22 28.57 21.44
N LEU A 27 47.80 27.56 20.67
CA LEU A 27 48.33 27.30 19.34
C LEU A 27 47.97 28.42 18.36
N ILE A 28 46.73 28.92 18.36
CA ILE A 28 46.30 30.05 17.53
C ILE A 28 47.13 31.30 17.85
N VAL A 29 47.29 31.63 19.13
CA VAL A 29 48.10 32.78 19.57
C VAL A 29 49.55 32.65 19.12
N SER A 30 50.14 31.44 19.23
CA SER A 30 51.51 31.21 18.78
C SER A 30 51.69 31.39 17.26
N GLU A 31 50.70 30.97 16.46
CA GLU A 31 50.73 31.11 15.01
C GLU A 31 50.50 32.57 14.58
N LEU A 32 49.63 33.31 15.27
CA LEU A 32 49.46 34.75 15.06
C LEU A 32 50.74 35.53 15.38
N LYS A 33 51.46 35.13 16.43
CA LYS A 33 52.75 35.72 16.78
C LYS A 33 53.80 35.51 15.69
N LYS A 34 53.92 34.27 15.16
CA LYS A 34 54.81 33.97 14.03
C LYS A 34 54.45 34.77 12.77
N LEU A 35 53.16 34.93 12.48
CA LEU A 35 52.69 35.78 11.37
C LEU A 35 53.10 37.25 11.56
N SER A 36 53.03 37.76 12.79
CA SER A 36 53.47 39.11 13.13
C SER A 36 54.99 39.28 12.95
N GLU A 37 55.78 38.31 13.40
CA GLU A 37 57.24 38.29 13.24
C GLU A 37 57.62 38.24 11.75
N LEU A 38 56.98 37.37 10.97
CA LEU A 38 57.19 37.26 9.52
C LEU A 38 56.87 38.58 8.79
N LYS A 39 55.74 39.22 9.15
CA LYS A 39 55.34 40.53 8.60
C LYS A 39 56.39 41.60 8.90
N GLN A 40 56.96 41.59 10.10
CA GLN A 40 57.96 42.57 10.53
C GLN A 40 59.32 42.34 9.86
N GLY A 41 59.75 41.08 9.69
CA GLY A 41 60.95 40.74 8.91
C GLY A 41 60.84 41.15 7.44
N TYR A 42 59.68 40.95 6.82
CA TYR A 42 59.42 41.40 5.45
C TYR A 42 59.52 42.93 5.30
N LEU A 43 58.96 43.69 6.25
CA LEU A 43 59.04 45.16 6.28
C LEU A 43 60.49 45.65 6.46
N ASN A 44 61.30 44.93 7.22
CA ASN A 44 62.70 45.26 7.50
C ASN A 44 63.66 44.78 6.40
N LYS A 45 63.17 44.12 5.34
CA LYS A 45 63.96 43.54 4.23
C LYS A 45 65.02 42.52 4.69
N GLU A 46 64.74 41.80 5.77
CA GLU A 46 65.55 40.67 6.20
C GLU A 46 65.15 39.45 5.37
N PHE A 47 66.03 39.01 4.46
CA PHE A 47 65.78 37.86 3.59
C PHE A 47 66.63 36.66 3.99
N ASP A 48 66.00 35.49 3.96
CA ASP A 48 66.62 34.21 4.26
C ASP A 48 67.77 33.90 3.28
N THR A 49 68.89 33.40 3.80
CA THR A 49 70.08 33.04 3.02
C THR A 49 69.95 31.71 2.27
N SER A 50 68.86 30.95 2.47
CA SER A 50 68.58 29.68 1.79
C SER A 50 67.07 29.49 1.48
N PRO A 51 66.57 30.02 0.36
CA PRO A 51 65.14 30.03 0.04
C PRO A 51 64.55 28.63 -0.23
N GLU A 52 65.30 27.71 -0.83
CA GLU A 52 64.82 26.37 -1.18
C GLU A 52 64.49 25.50 0.05
N SER A 53 65.31 25.61 1.10
CA SER A 53 65.10 24.90 2.38
C SER A 53 63.88 25.43 3.13
N SER A 54 63.69 26.76 3.14
CA SER A 54 62.52 27.40 3.77
C SER A 54 61.21 27.09 3.03
N ILE A 55 61.22 27.01 1.70
CA ILE A 55 60.05 26.63 0.89
C ILE A 55 59.64 25.17 1.18
N MET A 56 60.59 24.24 1.13
CA MET A 56 60.30 22.82 1.42
C MET A 56 59.79 22.62 2.86
N GLY A 57 60.36 23.34 3.83
CA GLY A 57 59.89 23.34 5.22
C GLY A 57 58.46 23.85 5.37
N ALA A 58 58.09 24.89 4.61
CA ALA A 58 56.73 25.43 4.60
C ALA A 58 55.72 24.45 3.98
N GLU A 59 56.06 23.80 2.86
CA GLU A 59 55.19 22.79 2.22
C GLU A 59 54.95 21.57 3.12
N ILE A 60 56.00 21.02 3.75
CA ILE A 60 55.86 19.91 4.71
C ILE A 60 54.94 20.32 5.86
N GLN A 61 55.07 21.56 6.34
CA GLN A 61 54.27 22.06 7.44
C GLN A 61 52.81 22.30 7.05
N GLU A 62 52.55 22.74 5.81
CA GLU A 62 51.21 22.83 5.25
C GLU A 62 50.54 21.46 5.16
N GLN A 63 51.23 20.47 4.57
CA GLN A 63 50.75 19.09 4.48
C GLN A 63 50.43 18.49 5.85
N ARG A 64 51.29 18.71 6.85
CA ARG A 64 51.01 18.29 8.24
C ARG A 64 49.76 18.95 8.81
N SER A 65 49.52 20.22 8.48
CA SER A 65 48.32 20.93 8.93
C SER A 65 47.05 20.41 8.26
N LEU A 66 47.12 20.04 6.97
CA LEU A 66 46.02 19.41 6.23
C LEU A 66 45.70 18.03 6.79
N LEU A 67 46.70 17.19 7.05
CA LEU A 67 46.51 15.88 7.68
C LEU A 67 45.79 16.00 9.03
N ARG A 68 46.18 16.99 9.85
CA ARG A 68 45.52 17.25 11.13
C ARG A 68 44.05 17.65 10.95
N ILE A 69 43.73 18.48 9.97
CA ILE A 69 42.33 18.85 9.65
C ILE A 69 41.54 17.60 9.26
N TYR A 70 42.05 16.78 8.34
CA TYR A 70 41.39 15.54 7.93
C TYR A 70 41.16 14.58 9.10
N GLU A 71 42.12 14.46 10.02
CA GLU A 71 41.97 13.62 11.20
C GLU A 71 40.85 14.12 12.13
N ILE A 72 40.75 15.43 12.34
CA ILE A 72 39.67 16.06 13.13
C ILE A 72 38.32 15.83 12.46
N THR A 73 38.23 16.07 11.15
CA THR A 73 37.00 15.86 10.38
C THR A 73 36.57 14.39 10.39
N ARG A 74 37.52 13.45 10.28
CA ARG A 74 37.26 12.01 10.39
C ARG A 74 36.65 11.66 11.75
N LYS A 75 37.29 12.11 12.85
CA LYS A 75 36.78 11.86 14.22
C LYS A 75 35.38 12.44 14.41
N LYS A 76 35.11 13.63 13.86
CA LYS A 76 33.77 14.25 13.89
C LYS A 76 32.73 13.42 13.14
N MET A 77 33.06 12.94 11.94
CA MET A 77 32.17 12.10 11.13
C MET A 77 31.92 10.74 11.80
N GLU A 78 32.96 10.10 12.36
CA GLU A 78 32.82 8.84 13.12
C GLU A 78 31.88 9.01 14.32
N HIS A 79 31.99 10.13 15.05
CA HIS A 79 31.08 10.42 16.17
C HIS A 79 29.62 10.59 15.70
N GLN A 80 29.40 11.33 14.61
CA GLN A 80 28.06 11.50 14.03
C GLN A 80 27.46 10.18 13.54
N LEU A 81 28.27 9.33 12.91
CA LEU A 81 27.86 8.00 12.46
C LEU A 81 27.41 7.14 13.64
N ASN A 82 28.21 7.09 14.70
CA ASN A 82 27.87 6.32 15.90
C ASN A 82 26.56 6.81 16.56
N LEU A 83 26.36 8.13 16.64
CA LEU A 83 25.11 8.71 17.14
C LEU A 83 23.89 8.26 16.31
N ARG A 84 24.00 8.31 14.97
CA ARG A 84 22.94 7.88 14.05
C ARG A 84 22.68 6.37 14.12
N LEU A 85 23.73 5.56 14.31
CA LEU A 85 23.59 4.12 14.52
C LEU A 85 22.82 3.82 15.81
N SER A 86 23.12 4.52 16.91
CA SER A 86 22.37 4.39 18.18
C SER A 86 20.90 4.82 18.06
N GLU A 87 20.63 5.89 17.29
CA GLU A 87 19.26 6.32 16.99
C GLU A 87 18.51 5.27 16.16
N LEU A 88 19.16 4.69 15.14
CA LEU A 88 18.59 3.61 14.33
C LEU A 88 18.26 2.36 15.16
N THR A 89 19.15 1.95 16.08
CA THR A 89 18.89 0.81 16.96
C THR A 89 17.69 1.08 17.87
N LEU A 90 17.60 2.28 18.46
CA LEU A 90 16.46 2.66 19.30
C LEU A 90 15.14 2.67 18.53
N LEU A 91 15.13 3.19 17.30
CA LEU A 91 13.95 3.20 16.45
C LEU A 91 13.52 1.79 16.04
N ARG A 92 14.48 0.89 15.74
CA ARG A 92 14.19 -0.52 15.45
C ARG A 92 13.56 -1.23 16.64
N GLU A 93 14.12 -1.05 17.84
CA GLU A 93 13.55 -1.62 19.08
C GLU A 93 12.13 -1.11 19.33
N LYS A 94 11.90 0.20 19.15
CA LYS A 94 10.56 0.79 19.28
C LYS A 94 9.56 0.22 18.28
N LEU A 95 10.00 -0.02 17.03
CA LEU A 95 9.18 -0.63 15.99
C LEU A 95 8.83 -2.09 16.33
N GLU A 96 9.79 -2.87 16.83
CA GLU A 96 9.55 -4.23 17.29
C GLU A 96 8.56 -4.29 18.45
N GLU A 97 8.69 -3.38 19.42
CA GLU A 97 7.78 -3.29 20.56
C GLU A 97 6.36 -2.95 20.11
N LEU A 98 6.19 -1.94 19.25
CA LEU A 98 4.89 -1.61 18.66
C LEU A 98 4.31 -2.78 17.87
N ASN A 99 5.13 -3.52 17.12
CA ASN A 99 4.68 -4.71 16.41
C ASN A 99 4.24 -5.84 17.35
N LYS A 100 4.95 -6.06 18.47
CA LYS A 100 4.53 -7.02 19.51
C LYS A 100 3.20 -6.61 20.12
N GLN A 101 3.03 -5.33 20.47
CA GLN A 101 1.76 -4.80 20.98
C GLN A 101 0.62 -4.96 19.97
N ASN A 102 0.87 -4.65 18.70
CA ASN A 102 -0.11 -4.83 17.63
C ASN A 102 -0.50 -6.31 17.47
N ARG A 103 0.46 -7.25 17.47
CA ARG A 103 0.18 -8.69 17.48
C ARG A 103 -0.66 -9.13 18.68
N LEU A 104 -0.41 -8.57 19.87
CA LEU A 104 -1.21 -8.86 21.06
C LEU A 104 -2.64 -8.32 20.93
N LEU A 105 -2.81 -7.10 20.40
CA LEU A 105 -4.13 -6.51 20.14
C LEU A 105 -4.90 -7.33 19.09
N VAL A 106 -4.26 -7.73 18.00
CA VAL A 106 -4.85 -8.63 16.99
C VAL A 106 -5.25 -9.97 17.61
N LYS A 107 -4.41 -10.57 18.46
CA LYS A 107 -4.77 -11.81 19.18
C LYS A 107 -5.97 -11.61 20.11
N ARG A 108 -6.03 -10.52 20.87
CA ARG A 108 -7.18 -10.20 21.74
C ARG A 108 -8.45 -10.00 20.91
N LEU A 109 -8.37 -9.27 19.80
CA LEU A 109 -9.49 -9.09 18.85
C LEU A 109 -9.97 -10.43 18.29
N ASN A 110 -9.07 -11.29 17.83
CA ASN A 110 -9.43 -12.61 17.30
C ASN A 110 -10.03 -13.53 18.37
N GLN A 111 -9.56 -13.43 19.63
CA GLN A 111 -10.13 -14.16 20.79
C GLN A 111 -11.49 -13.62 21.22
N THR A 112 -11.75 -12.32 21.05
CA THR A 112 -13.09 -11.74 21.27
C THR A 112 -14.05 -12.03 20.11
N GLN A 113 -13.52 -12.31 18.93
CA GLN A 113 -14.29 -12.72 17.74
C GLN A 113 -14.60 -14.22 17.69
N SER A 114 -14.00 -15.07 18.55
CA SER A 114 -14.29 -16.52 18.62
C SER A 114 -15.46 -16.89 19.55
N GLY A 115 -16.12 -15.91 20.19
CA GLY A 115 -17.46 -16.08 20.75
C GLY A 115 -18.52 -15.81 19.66
N PRO A 116 -19.74 -16.37 19.76
CA PRO A 116 -20.77 -16.11 18.77
C PRO A 116 -21.03 -14.60 18.74
N LEU A 117 -20.67 -13.95 17.63
CA LEU A 117 -20.98 -12.56 17.33
C LEU A 117 -22.48 -12.42 17.02
N ASN A 118 -23.34 -12.92 17.91
CA ASN A 118 -24.79 -12.96 17.81
C ASN A 118 -25.46 -11.79 18.56
N ASN A 119 -24.69 -10.80 19.04
CA ASN A 119 -25.25 -9.61 19.67
C ASN A 119 -25.18 -8.39 18.73
N PRO A 120 -26.25 -8.11 17.95
CA PRO A 120 -26.31 -6.99 17.01
C PRO A 120 -26.33 -5.59 17.66
N LYS A 121 -26.28 -5.50 18.99
CA LYS A 121 -26.47 -4.24 19.75
C LYS A 121 -25.22 -3.66 20.41
N SER A 122 -24.04 -4.26 20.22
CA SER A 122 -22.83 -3.84 20.96
C SER A 122 -21.85 -2.96 20.18
N LEU A 123 -22.03 -2.78 18.87
CA LEU A 123 -21.16 -1.89 18.10
C LEU A 123 -21.73 -0.47 18.22
N GLN A 124 -21.04 0.39 18.97
CA GLN A 124 -21.39 1.82 19.01
C GLN A 124 -21.18 2.41 17.61
N PRO A 125 -21.99 3.40 17.17
CA PRO A 125 -21.82 4.04 15.87
C PRO A 125 -20.39 4.51 15.62
N PHE A 126 -19.67 4.93 16.68
CA PHE A 126 -18.28 5.39 16.62
C PHE A 126 -17.28 4.29 16.22
N ASP A 127 -17.53 3.01 16.53
CA ASP A 127 -16.62 1.91 16.22
C ASP A 127 -16.65 1.54 14.73
N LEU A 128 -17.79 1.73 14.04
CA LEU A 128 -17.96 1.45 12.61
C LEU A 128 -17.18 2.41 11.68
N PHE A 129 -16.81 3.59 12.17
CA PHE A 129 -16.05 4.58 11.39
C PHE A 129 -14.54 4.34 11.45
N THR A 130 -14.07 3.29 12.13
CA THR A 130 -12.66 2.95 12.06
C THR A 130 -12.32 2.31 10.72
N THR A 131 -11.20 2.74 10.11
CA THR A 131 -10.63 2.16 8.88
C THR A 131 -10.54 0.63 8.94
N GLN A 132 -10.30 0.08 10.14
CA GLN A 132 -10.26 -1.36 10.37
C GLN A 132 -11.58 -2.07 10.04
N HIS A 133 -12.74 -1.48 10.37
CA HIS A 133 -14.03 -2.06 10.03
C HIS A 133 -14.27 -2.10 8.53
N PHE A 134 -13.91 -1.01 7.84
CA PHE A 134 -13.95 -0.98 6.38
C PHE A 134 -13.07 -2.08 5.77
N VAL A 135 -11.83 -2.20 6.23
CA VAL A 135 -10.88 -3.23 5.76
C VAL A 135 -11.38 -4.65 6.06
N MET A 136 -12.02 -4.89 7.21
CA MET A 136 -12.62 -6.20 7.53
C MET A 136 -13.76 -6.55 6.57
N VAL A 137 -14.66 -5.60 6.28
CA VAL A 137 -15.80 -5.80 5.39
C VAL A 137 -15.32 -5.97 3.95
N LEU A 138 -14.31 -5.19 3.52
CA LEU A 138 -13.63 -5.36 2.24
C LEU A 138 -13.01 -6.76 2.13
N GLY A 139 -12.33 -7.23 3.18
CA GLY A 139 -11.78 -8.59 3.24
C GLY A 139 -12.86 -9.67 3.06
N SER A 140 -14.03 -9.51 3.68
CA SER A 140 -15.18 -10.40 3.46
C SER A 140 -15.73 -10.32 2.02
N ALA A 141 -15.79 -9.13 1.44
CA ALA A 141 -16.18 -8.93 0.04
C ALA A 141 -15.21 -9.63 -0.92
N VAL A 142 -13.90 -9.42 -0.76
CA VAL A 142 -12.87 -10.08 -1.57
C VAL A 142 -12.92 -11.61 -1.40
N LYS A 143 -13.08 -12.11 -0.17
CA LYS A 143 -13.20 -13.54 0.08
C LYS A 143 -14.43 -14.17 -0.58
N SER A 144 -15.58 -13.49 -0.52
CA SER A 144 -16.82 -13.97 -1.15
C SER A 144 -16.76 -13.89 -2.67
N ILE A 145 -16.13 -12.84 -3.24
CA ILE A 145 -15.78 -12.76 -4.67
C ILE A 145 -14.96 -13.98 -5.10
N ARG A 146 -13.87 -14.29 -4.39
CA ARG A 146 -13.02 -15.45 -4.69
C ARG A 146 -13.78 -16.77 -4.64
N ASN A 147 -14.68 -16.94 -3.67
CA ASN A 147 -15.52 -18.14 -3.58
C ASN A 147 -16.49 -18.25 -4.75
N PHE A 148 -17.15 -17.16 -5.13
CA PHE A 148 -18.03 -17.13 -6.29
C PHE A 148 -17.26 -17.40 -7.59
N VAL A 149 -16.11 -16.77 -7.79
CA VAL A 149 -15.23 -17.02 -8.95
C VAL A 149 -14.81 -18.48 -9.04
N ARG A 150 -14.48 -19.11 -7.90
CA ARG A 150 -14.16 -20.55 -7.87
C ARG A 150 -15.33 -21.40 -8.35
N SER A 151 -16.55 -21.12 -7.88
CA SER A 151 -17.76 -21.81 -8.35
C SER A 151 -18.00 -21.55 -9.84
N MET A 152 -17.86 -20.31 -10.30
CA MET A 152 -17.98 -19.96 -11.71
C MET A 152 -16.99 -20.73 -12.60
N ILE A 153 -15.72 -20.86 -12.18
CA ILE A 153 -14.73 -21.66 -12.92
C ILE A 153 -15.09 -23.15 -12.92
N VAL A 154 -15.67 -23.68 -11.83
CA VAL A 154 -16.18 -25.06 -11.79
C VAL A 154 -17.31 -25.25 -12.80
N GLU A 155 -18.28 -24.34 -12.85
CA GLU A 155 -19.37 -24.41 -13.85
C GLU A 155 -18.84 -24.29 -15.29
N MET A 156 -17.86 -23.41 -15.53
CA MET A 156 -17.19 -23.32 -16.84
C MET A 156 -16.55 -24.64 -17.24
N LYS A 157 -15.85 -25.32 -16.32
CA LYS A 157 -15.24 -26.63 -16.59
C LYS A 157 -16.28 -27.70 -16.86
N SER A 158 -17.36 -27.73 -16.08
CA SER A 158 -18.46 -28.68 -16.27
C SER A 158 -19.20 -28.49 -17.59
N ALA A 159 -19.20 -27.26 -18.12
CA ALA A 159 -19.77 -26.91 -19.42
C ALA A 159 -18.77 -26.99 -20.59
N ASP A 160 -17.60 -27.60 -20.38
CA ASP A 160 -16.51 -27.72 -21.37
C ASP A 160 -16.10 -26.38 -22.02
N TRP A 161 -16.15 -25.27 -21.25
CA TRP A 161 -15.70 -23.97 -21.73
C TRP A 161 -14.17 -23.89 -21.81
N ASP A 162 -13.70 -23.26 -22.88
CA ASP A 162 -12.30 -22.89 -23.03
C ASP A 162 -11.95 -21.72 -22.10
N ILE A 163 -11.33 -22.05 -20.97
CA ILE A 163 -10.90 -21.09 -19.94
C ILE A 163 -9.83 -20.13 -20.50
N GLU A 164 -8.98 -20.58 -21.42
CA GLU A 164 -7.95 -19.74 -22.03
C GLU A 164 -8.58 -18.66 -22.88
N ALA A 165 -9.49 -19.07 -23.77
CA ALA A 165 -10.22 -18.15 -24.63
C ALA A 165 -11.08 -17.18 -23.80
N ALA A 166 -11.72 -17.67 -22.74
CA ALA A 166 -12.50 -16.83 -21.83
C ALA A 166 -11.62 -15.79 -21.12
N ALA A 167 -10.48 -16.18 -20.54
CA ALA A 167 -9.56 -15.25 -19.90
C ALA A 167 -9.00 -14.22 -20.90
N SER A 168 -8.60 -14.66 -22.09
CA SER A 168 -8.08 -13.80 -23.17
C SER A 168 -9.13 -12.83 -23.71
N SER A 169 -10.43 -13.18 -23.63
CA SER A 169 -11.52 -12.28 -24.02
C SER A 169 -11.75 -11.14 -23.02
N ILE A 170 -11.37 -11.34 -21.75
CA ILE A 170 -11.50 -10.34 -20.68
C ILE A 170 -10.26 -9.45 -20.64
N GLU A 171 -9.07 -10.06 -20.58
CA GLU A 171 -7.78 -9.37 -20.55
C GLU A 171 -6.86 -9.93 -21.66
N PRO A 172 -6.81 -9.29 -22.84
CA PRO A 172 -6.02 -9.77 -23.96
C PRO A 172 -4.52 -9.55 -23.74
N ASP A 173 -3.68 -10.38 -24.37
CA ASP A 173 -2.22 -10.24 -24.41
C ASP A 173 -1.54 -10.25 -23.02
N VAL A 174 -2.06 -11.06 -22.08
CA VAL A 174 -1.45 -11.26 -20.76
C VAL A 174 -0.65 -12.56 -20.74
N LEU A 175 0.64 -12.46 -20.40
CA LEU A 175 1.49 -13.62 -20.16
C LEU A 175 1.44 -13.99 -18.67
N TYR A 176 0.84 -15.14 -18.37
CA TYR A 176 0.74 -15.65 -17.00
C TYR A 176 1.99 -16.44 -16.62
N SER A 177 2.52 -16.20 -15.42
CA SER A 177 3.66 -16.98 -14.89
C SER A 177 3.27 -18.42 -14.55
N LYS A 178 2.00 -18.66 -14.20
CA LYS A 178 1.42 -19.99 -13.97
C LYS A 178 0.05 -20.09 -14.63
N ALA A 179 -0.31 -21.26 -15.12
CA ALA A 179 -1.62 -21.49 -15.72
C ALA A 179 -2.78 -21.13 -14.77
N ASP A 180 -2.63 -21.41 -13.47
CA ASP A 180 -3.62 -21.13 -12.44
C ASP A 180 -3.86 -19.62 -12.22
N HIS A 181 -2.91 -18.75 -12.58
CA HIS A 181 -3.05 -17.29 -12.41
C HIS A 181 -4.18 -16.69 -13.27
N LYS A 182 -4.71 -17.44 -14.24
CA LYS A 182 -5.90 -17.03 -15.02
C LYS A 182 -7.13 -16.82 -14.14
N CYS A 183 -7.18 -17.43 -12.94
CA CYS A 183 -8.23 -17.15 -11.96
C CYS A 183 -8.34 -15.65 -11.63
N PHE A 184 -7.21 -14.93 -11.60
CA PHE A 184 -7.19 -13.51 -11.28
C PHE A 184 -7.89 -12.64 -12.33
N VAL A 185 -7.97 -13.09 -13.59
CA VAL A 185 -8.76 -12.41 -14.62
C VAL A 185 -10.24 -12.48 -14.33
N PHE A 186 -10.72 -13.64 -13.89
CA PHE A 186 -12.12 -13.80 -13.50
C PHE A 186 -12.42 -13.04 -12.20
N GLU A 187 -11.48 -13.01 -11.25
CA GLU A 187 -11.58 -12.12 -10.07
C GLU A 187 -11.64 -10.64 -10.47
N SER A 188 -10.80 -10.21 -11.41
CA SER A 188 -10.82 -8.84 -11.94
C SER A 188 -12.15 -8.51 -12.61
N TYR A 189 -12.67 -9.40 -13.47
CA TYR A 189 -13.97 -9.25 -14.12
C TYR A 189 -15.10 -9.10 -13.09
N VAL A 190 -15.19 -10.03 -12.15
CA VAL A 190 -16.23 -10.01 -11.11
C VAL A 190 -16.11 -8.76 -10.23
N SER A 191 -14.90 -8.40 -9.80
CA SER A 191 -14.67 -7.17 -9.03
C SER A 191 -15.11 -5.94 -9.81
N ARG A 192 -14.73 -5.83 -11.10
CA ARG A 192 -15.12 -4.71 -11.96
C ARG A 192 -16.64 -4.58 -12.06
N GLU A 193 -17.34 -5.68 -12.31
CA GLU A 193 -18.81 -5.66 -12.42
C GLU A 193 -19.50 -5.33 -11.09
N MET A 194 -19.01 -5.89 -9.98
CA MET A 194 -19.60 -5.68 -8.66
C MET A 194 -19.35 -4.27 -8.11
N PHE A 195 -18.15 -3.72 -8.30
CA PHE A 195 -17.77 -2.38 -7.83
C PHE A 195 -18.07 -1.25 -8.86
N ASP A 196 -18.60 -1.57 -10.04
CA ASP A 196 -19.05 -0.55 -10.99
C ASP A 196 -20.07 0.39 -10.34
N ALA A 197 -19.92 1.70 -10.57
CA ALA A 197 -20.73 2.77 -9.99
C ALA A 197 -20.75 2.85 -8.44
N PHE A 198 -19.75 2.28 -7.75
CA PHE A 198 -19.66 2.28 -6.27
C PHE A 198 -19.64 3.69 -5.63
N GLN A 199 -19.33 4.73 -6.40
CA GLN A 199 -19.31 6.12 -5.93
C GLN A 199 -20.71 6.72 -5.76
N PHE A 200 -21.74 6.11 -6.37
CA PHE A 200 -23.09 6.64 -6.41
C PHE A 200 -24.00 5.96 -5.38
N PRO A 201 -24.88 6.69 -4.67
CA PRO A 201 -25.76 6.15 -3.62
C PRO A 201 -26.65 4.97 -3.99
N ASP A 202 -26.98 4.83 -5.27
CA ASP A 202 -27.86 3.80 -5.81
C ASP A 202 -27.13 2.84 -6.76
N PHE A 203 -25.79 2.93 -6.86
CA PHE A 203 -25.01 2.27 -7.91
C PHE A 203 -25.51 2.59 -9.34
N SER A 204 -26.23 3.70 -9.53
CA SER A 204 -26.73 4.15 -10.83
C SER A 204 -26.06 5.47 -11.22
N LEU A 205 -25.93 5.71 -12.51
CA LEU A 205 -25.44 6.98 -13.07
C LEU A 205 -26.49 8.10 -13.04
N HIS A 206 -27.56 7.98 -12.24
CA HIS A 206 -28.67 8.92 -12.26
C HIS A 206 -28.59 9.93 -11.11
N ASN A 207 -28.58 11.20 -11.48
CA ASN A 207 -28.57 12.36 -10.60
C ASN A 207 -29.88 12.44 -9.79
N MET A 208 -30.01 11.62 -8.76
CA MET A 208 -31.03 11.80 -7.74
C MET A 208 -30.54 12.87 -6.77
N SER A 209 -31.38 13.87 -6.51
CA SER A 209 -31.20 14.82 -5.41
C SER A 209 -30.97 14.06 -4.11
N LEU A 210 -29.75 14.06 -3.58
CA LEU A 210 -29.44 13.39 -2.32
C LEU A 210 -30.32 14.00 -1.21
N PRO A 211 -30.95 13.18 -0.35
CA PRO A 211 -31.56 13.65 0.89
C PRO A 211 -30.53 14.39 1.76
N ASP A 212 -30.98 15.03 2.84
CA ASP A 212 -30.08 15.53 3.89
C ASP A 212 -29.04 14.43 4.24
N LYS A 213 -27.75 14.76 4.11
CA LYS A 213 -26.63 13.82 4.24
C LYS A 213 -26.68 13.04 5.56
N ARG A 214 -27.19 13.66 6.63
CA ARG A 214 -27.35 13.00 7.95
C ARG A 214 -28.40 11.90 7.91
N LEU A 215 -29.57 12.17 7.34
CA LEU A 215 -30.65 11.19 7.21
C LEU A 215 -30.24 10.03 6.29
N LEU A 216 -29.51 10.33 5.21
CA LEU A 216 -28.97 9.29 4.33
C LEU A 216 -27.97 8.38 5.07
N LYS A 217 -27.11 8.96 5.90
CA LYS A 217 -26.14 8.22 6.70
C LYS A 217 -26.81 7.26 7.69
N GLU A 218 -27.79 7.76 8.46
CA GLU A 218 -28.55 6.93 9.41
C GLU A 218 -29.28 5.79 8.69
N PHE A 219 -29.94 6.09 7.58
CA PHE A 219 -30.61 5.09 6.75
C PHE A 219 -29.66 3.99 6.24
N LEU A 220 -28.47 4.35 5.76
CA LEU A 220 -27.48 3.39 5.27
C LEU A 220 -26.91 2.52 6.39
N LEU A 221 -26.72 3.06 7.59
CA LEU A 221 -26.28 2.30 8.76
C LEU A 221 -27.36 1.31 9.22
N ASP A 222 -28.63 1.72 9.23
CA ASP A 222 -29.74 0.81 9.55
C ASP A 222 -29.78 -0.36 8.56
N LYS A 223 -29.62 -0.07 7.26
CA LYS A 223 -29.54 -1.10 6.21
C LYS A 223 -28.32 -2.01 6.37
N PHE A 224 -27.19 -1.45 6.79
CA PHE A 224 -26.00 -2.24 7.11
C PHE A 224 -26.28 -3.23 8.25
N HIS A 225 -26.86 -2.76 9.35
CA HIS A 225 -27.17 -3.61 10.51
C HIS A 225 -28.23 -4.67 10.19
N GLU A 226 -29.24 -4.33 9.40
CA GLU A 226 -30.31 -5.24 8.97
C GLU A 226 -29.75 -6.44 8.18
N LEU A 227 -28.87 -6.17 7.22
CA LEU A 227 -28.37 -7.20 6.30
C LEU A 227 -27.14 -7.94 6.84
N ARG A 228 -26.28 -7.30 7.67
CA ARG A 228 -25.02 -7.89 8.16
C ARG A 228 -25.19 -9.28 8.75
N SER A 229 -26.19 -9.46 9.62
CA SER A 229 -26.41 -10.72 10.35
C SER A 229 -27.47 -11.62 9.71
N THR A 230 -27.98 -11.26 8.54
CA THR A 230 -29.04 -12.01 7.86
C THR A 230 -28.45 -12.81 6.69
N ASP A 231 -28.96 -14.02 6.46
CA ASP A 231 -28.66 -14.75 5.22
C ASP A 231 -29.24 -13.99 4.01
N PRO A 232 -28.44 -13.70 2.98
CA PRO A 232 -28.87 -12.86 1.87
C PRO A 232 -29.99 -13.50 1.04
N ASN A 233 -30.02 -14.83 0.88
CA ASN A 233 -31.06 -15.50 0.11
C ASN A 233 -32.42 -15.39 0.82
N ASN A 234 -32.45 -15.70 2.11
CA ASN A 234 -33.63 -15.55 2.95
C ASN A 234 -34.11 -14.08 2.99
N PHE A 235 -33.17 -13.12 3.04
CA PHE A 235 -33.50 -11.71 2.98
C PHE A 235 -34.15 -11.33 1.64
N LEU A 236 -33.60 -11.78 0.52
CA LEU A 236 -34.11 -11.51 -0.83
C LEU A 236 -35.50 -12.11 -1.06
N GLN A 237 -35.78 -13.29 -0.50
CA GLN A 237 -37.11 -13.90 -0.56
C GLN A 237 -38.15 -13.13 0.28
N ARG A 238 -37.74 -12.59 1.43
CA ARG A 238 -38.62 -11.79 2.31
C ARG A 238 -38.86 -10.38 1.77
N GLU A 239 -37.82 -9.73 1.25
CA GLU A 239 -37.81 -8.32 0.84
C GLU A 239 -37.39 -8.15 -0.64
N PRO A 240 -38.16 -8.70 -1.61
CA PRO A 240 -37.77 -8.74 -3.02
C PRO A 240 -37.77 -7.37 -3.72
N LYS A 241 -38.31 -6.33 -3.07
CA LYS A 241 -38.38 -4.96 -3.58
C LYS A 241 -37.41 -4.00 -2.89
N SER A 242 -36.59 -4.49 -1.96
CA SER A 242 -35.58 -3.69 -1.26
C SER A 242 -34.52 -3.12 -2.21
N GLU A 243 -33.80 -2.08 -1.78
CA GLU A 243 -32.66 -1.54 -2.55
C GLU A 243 -31.56 -2.58 -2.76
N PHE A 244 -31.33 -3.44 -1.76
CA PHE A 244 -30.43 -4.58 -1.91
C PHE A 244 -30.91 -5.57 -2.97
N ALA A 245 -32.22 -5.87 -3.04
CA ALA A 245 -32.78 -6.73 -4.09
C ALA A 245 -32.62 -6.10 -5.50
N LYS A 246 -32.83 -4.79 -5.63
CA LYS A 246 -32.59 -4.07 -6.89
C LYS A 246 -31.11 -4.13 -7.30
N PHE A 247 -30.20 -3.91 -6.35
CA PHE A 247 -28.76 -4.06 -6.55
C PHE A 247 -28.39 -5.47 -7.02
N CYS A 248 -28.85 -6.51 -6.31
CA CYS A 248 -28.62 -7.91 -6.67
C CYS A 248 -29.11 -8.23 -8.09
N ARG A 249 -30.32 -7.78 -8.44
CA ARG A 249 -30.88 -7.96 -9.77
C ARG A 249 -30.01 -7.29 -10.84
N ALA A 250 -29.66 -6.02 -10.65
CA ALA A 250 -28.87 -5.27 -11.62
C ALA A 250 -27.47 -5.90 -11.81
N LYS A 251 -26.79 -6.24 -10.70
CA LYS A 251 -25.46 -6.85 -10.74
C LYS A 251 -25.47 -8.26 -11.31
N TYR A 252 -26.44 -9.11 -10.96
CA TYR A 252 -26.54 -10.47 -11.52
C TYR A 252 -26.71 -10.43 -13.04
N LEU A 253 -27.65 -9.62 -13.53
CA LEU A 253 -27.96 -9.53 -14.95
C LEU A 253 -26.81 -8.97 -15.78
N ARG A 254 -25.92 -8.18 -15.16
CA ARG A 254 -24.74 -7.63 -15.81
C ARG A 254 -23.54 -8.60 -15.76
N LEU A 255 -23.32 -9.22 -14.61
CA LEU A 255 -22.19 -10.13 -14.36
C LEU A 255 -22.35 -11.47 -15.07
N VAL A 256 -23.53 -12.11 -14.97
CA VAL A 256 -23.75 -13.45 -15.52
C VAL A 256 -24.37 -13.33 -16.90
N HIS A 257 -23.56 -13.37 -17.95
CA HIS A 257 -24.03 -13.19 -19.32
C HIS A 257 -25.03 -14.30 -19.73
N PRO A 258 -26.04 -14.06 -20.59
CA PRO A 258 -26.96 -15.11 -21.04
C PRO A 258 -26.28 -16.36 -21.61
N ARG A 259 -25.14 -16.19 -22.30
CA ARG A 259 -24.31 -17.31 -22.77
C ARG A 259 -23.72 -18.15 -21.63
N MET A 260 -23.35 -17.53 -20.51
CA MET A 260 -22.90 -18.25 -19.31
C MET A 260 -24.05 -19.06 -18.74
N GLU A 261 -25.23 -18.45 -18.55
CA GLU A 261 -26.39 -19.17 -18.00
C GLU A 261 -26.81 -20.36 -18.87
N SER A 262 -26.89 -20.16 -20.20
CA SER A 262 -27.23 -21.27 -21.10
C SER A 262 -26.19 -22.39 -21.08
N ALA A 263 -24.91 -22.06 -20.86
CA ALA A 263 -23.86 -23.07 -20.74
C ALA A 263 -23.89 -23.79 -19.39
N PHE A 264 -24.04 -23.05 -18.29
CA PHE A 264 -23.98 -23.61 -16.93
C PHE A 264 -25.25 -24.38 -16.55
N PHE A 265 -26.41 -23.88 -16.97
CA PHE A 265 -27.72 -24.39 -16.53
C PHE A 265 -28.53 -25.01 -17.67
N GLY A 266 -28.08 -24.91 -18.93
CA GLY A 266 -28.80 -25.43 -20.11
C GLY A 266 -29.98 -24.56 -20.57
N ASP A 267 -30.34 -23.51 -19.83
CA ASP A 267 -31.42 -22.60 -20.16
C ASP A 267 -31.21 -21.16 -19.62
N LEU A 268 -32.24 -20.31 -19.73
CA LEU A 268 -32.26 -18.94 -19.18
C LEU A 268 -33.30 -18.79 -18.06
N SER A 269 -33.59 -19.87 -17.34
CA SER A 269 -34.60 -19.90 -16.26
C SER A 269 -34.22 -18.95 -15.12
N GLN A 270 -32.95 -18.93 -14.72
CA GLN A 270 -32.46 -18.03 -13.67
C GLN A 270 -32.64 -16.56 -14.06
N ARG A 271 -32.20 -16.15 -15.26
CA ARG A 271 -32.43 -14.80 -15.80
C ARG A 271 -33.91 -14.41 -15.83
N LYS A 272 -34.79 -15.32 -16.26
CA LYS A 272 -36.25 -15.05 -16.29
C LYS A 272 -36.78 -14.80 -14.88
N THR A 273 -36.36 -15.62 -13.92
CA THR A 273 -36.70 -15.46 -12.49
C THR A 273 -36.22 -14.10 -11.97
N VAL A 274 -34.95 -13.75 -12.19
CA VAL A 274 -34.36 -12.46 -11.80
C VAL A 274 -35.08 -11.27 -12.45
N ASN A 275 -35.44 -11.39 -13.73
CA ASN A 275 -36.20 -10.35 -14.44
C ASN A 275 -37.63 -10.17 -13.92
N SER A 276 -38.24 -11.23 -13.38
CA SER A 276 -39.55 -11.17 -12.73
C SER A 276 -39.50 -10.52 -11.33
N GLY A 277 -38.31 -10.16 -10.83
CA GLY A 277 -38.12 -9.63 -9.48
C GLY A 277 -38.09 -10.71 -8.39
N LYS A 278 -37.89 -11.97 -8.78
CA LYS A 278 -37.66 -13.10 -7.88
C LYS A 278 -36.20 -13.54 -7.96
N PHE A 279 -35.75 -14.35 -7.03
CA PHE A 279 -34.36 -14.83 -7.00
C PHE A 279 -34.32 -16.35 -7.15
N PRO A 280 -33.39 -16.89 -7.96
CA PRO A 280 -33.23 -18.33 -8.11
C PRO A 280 -32.82 -19.00 -6.80
N ASP A 281 -33.38 -20.18 -6.54
CA ASP A 281 -32.92 -21.06 -5.47
C ASP A 281 -31.84 -21.99 -6.06
N GLY A 282 -30.59 -21.84 -5.62
CA GLY A 282 -29.47 -22.67 -6.10
C GLY A 282 -28.12 -22.22 -5.52
N GLU A 283 -27.15 -23.14 -5.48
CA GLU A 283 -25.83 -22.89 -4.85
C GLU A 283 -25.06 -21.76 -5.54
N PHE A 284 -25.05 -21.73 -6.88
CA PHE A 284 -24.41 -20.68 -7.66
C PHE A 284 -24.98 -19.29 -7.32
N PHE A 285 -26.31 -19.17 -7.26
CA PHE A 285 -26.95 -17.91 -6.87
C PHE A 285 -26.71 -17.59 -5.40
N ALA A 286 -26.68 -18.58 -4.51
CA ALA A 286 -26.39 -18.35 -3.10
C ALA A 286 -24.99 -17.77 -2.87
N LEU A 287 -23.98 -18.25 -3.60
CA LEU A 287 -22.63 -17.69 -3.58
C LEU A 287 -22.61 -16.26 -4.15
N PHE A 288 -23.37 -16.01 -5.23
CA PHE A 288 -23.55 -14.66 -5.77
C PHE A 288 -24.18 -13.72 -4.73
N ALA A 289 -25.25 -14.16 -4.05
CA ALA A 289 -25.98 -13.36 -3.08
C ALA A 289 -25.12 -13.01 -1.86
N GLU A 290 -24.27 -13.95 -1.41
CA GLU A 290 -23.30 -13.71 -0.33
C GLU A 290 -22.24 -12.67 -0.75
N MET A 291 -21.70 -12.79 -1.95
CA MET A 291 -20.80 -11.77 -2.52
C MET A 291 -21.48 -10.40 -2.64
N ALA A 292 -22.69 -10.36 -3.20
CA ALA A 292 -23.46 -9.14 -3.37
C ALA A 292 -23.76 -8.46 -2.03
N LYS A 293 -24.09 -9.23 -1.00
CA LYS A 293 -24.27 -8.73 0.37
C LYS A 293 -23.03 -8.01 0.87
N TRP A 294 -21.84 -8.61 0.77
CA TRP A 294 -20.62 -7.97 1.29
C TRP A 294 -20.24 -6.70 0.53
N VAL A 295 -20.42 -6.69 -0.80
CA VAL A 295 -20.21 -5.49 -1.62
C VAL A 295 -21.21 -4.37 -1.26
N TRP A 296 -22.49 -4.73 -1.08
CA TRP A 296 -23.52 -3.79 -0.64
C TRP A 296 -23.23 -3.22 0.75
N LEU A 297 -22.84 -4.06 1.71
CA LEU A 297 -22.45 -3.63 3.05
C LEU A 297 -21.24 -2.70 3.03
N LEU A 298 -20.24 -2.98 2.17
CA LEU A 298 -19.09 -2.10 1.99
C LEU A 298 -19.50 -0.74 1.44
N HIS A 299 -20.47 -0.70 0.52
CA HIS A 299 -21.00 0.53 -0.05
C HIS A 299 -21.79 1.36 0.96
N CYS A 300 -22.68 0.73 1.74
CA CYS A 300 -23.35 1.41 2.85
C CYS A 300 -22.34 2.05 3.81
N LEU A 301 -21.26 1.33 4.14
CA LEU A 301 -20.18 1.90 4.94
C LEU A 301 -19.50 3.06 4.24
N SER A 302 -19.03 2.88 3.00
CA SER A 302 -18.35 3.91 2.21
C SER A 302 -19.06 5.26 2.23
N LEU A 303 -20.38 5.24 2.04
CA LEU A 303 -21.21 6.45 1.98
C LEU A 303 -21.58 7.01 3.34
N SER A 304 -21.46 6.22 4.41
CA SER A 304 -21.66 6.70 5.79
C SER A 304 -20.47 7.51 6.35
N TYR A 305 -19.30 7.43 5.70
CA TYR A 305 -18.09 8.17 6.09
C TYR A 305 -18.18 9.62 5.61
N GLU A 306 -17.58 10.53 6.37
CA GLU A 306 -17.45 11.95 5.98
C GLU A 306 -15.97 12.35 6.05
N PRO A 307 -15.35 12.76 4.93
CA PRO A 307 -15.80 12.58 3.54
C PRO A 307 -16.01 11.09 3.17
N CYS A 308 -16.85 10.84 2.16
CA CYS A 308 -17.11 9.48 1.67
C CYS A 308 -15.84 8.81 1.15
N VAL A 309 -15.79 7.49 1.27
CA VAL A 309 -14.65 6.71 0.77
C VAL A 309 -14.58 6.79 -0.75
N SER A 310 -13.39 7.04 -1.28
CA SER A 310 -13.14 7.04 -2.72
C SER A 310 -12.56 5.70 -3.16
N ILE A 311 -13.03 5.19 -4.29
CA ILE A 311 -12.56 3.95 -4.92
C ILE A 311 -11.65 4.30 -6.09
N PHE A 312 -10.56 3.56 -6.27
CA PHE A 312 -9.65 3.73 -7.41
C PHE A 312 -9.20 2.39 -7.99
N GLN A 313 -8.84 2.42 -9.27
CA GLN A 313 -8.26 1.30 -10.00
C GLN A 313 -7.05 1.80 -10.78
N VAL A 314 -6.12 0.91 -11.07
CA VAL A 314 -4.89 1.24 -11.81
C VAL A 314 -5.03 0.78 -13.25
N ILE A 315 -4.61 1.65 -14.17
CA ILE A 315 -4.67 1.41 -15.61
C ILE A 315 -3.57 0.41 -15.99
N ARG A 316 -3.86 -0.48 -16.95
CA ARG A 316 -2.86 -1.37 -17.55
C ARG A 316 -1.65 -0.59 -18.06
N GLY A 317 -0.45 -1.13 -17.84
CA GLY A 317 0.82 -0.52 -18.19
C GLY A 317 1.34 0.51 -17.16
N SER A 318 0.59 0.82 -16.10
CA SER A 318 1.09 1.69 -15.04
C SER A 318 2.25 1.04 -14.29
N ARG A 319 3.24 1.83 -13.87
CA ARG A 319 4.35 1.37 -13.03
C ARG A 319 3.85 0.92 -11.66
N PHE A 320 4.27 -0.26 -11.22
CA PHE A 320 3.96 -0.80 -9.91
C PHE A 320 4.48 0.11 -8.80
N SER A 321 3.67 0.30 -7.76
CA SER A 321 4.04 1.06 -6.57
C SER A 321 3.47 0.39 -5.33
N GLU A 322 4.36 -0.12 -4.48
CA GLU A 322 4.00 -0.74 -3.20
C GLU A 322 3.27 0.21 -2.25
N VAL A 323 3.26 1.52 -2.50
CA VAL A 323 2.57 2.49 -1.64
C VAL A 323 1.04 2.35 -1.75
N TYR A 324 0.52 2.06 -2.94
CA TYR A 324 -0.93 2.01 -3.19
C TYR A 324 -1.38 0.76 -3.97
N MET A 325 -0.45 -0.16 -4.26
CA MET A 325 -0.71 -1.42 -4.94
C MET A 325 -0.13 -2.59 -4.13
N GLU A 326 -0.85 -3.71 -4.15
CA GLU A 326 -0.44 -5.01 -3.62
C GLU A 326 -0.41 -6.02 -4.78
N ASN A 327 0.70 -6.73 -4.95
CA ASN A 327 0.77 -7.81 -5.94
C ASN A 327 0.01 -9.05 -5.42
N VAL A 328 -0.92 -9.58 -6.21
CA VAL A 328 -1.67 -10.80 -5.86
C VAL A 328 -0.84 -12.08 -5.84
N VAL A 329 0.34 -12.06 -6.47
CA VAL A 329 1.29 -13.18 -6.48
C VAL A 329 2.35 -12.96 -5.39
N GLU A 330 2.43 -13.88 -4.42
CA GLU A 330 3.42 -13.81 -3.32
C GLU A 330 4.87 -13.73 -3.86
N GLU A 331 5.66 -12.83 -3.24
CA GLU A 331 7.03 -12.46 -3.63
C GLU A 331 8.04 -13.61 -3.74
N ARG A 332 7.75 -14.79 -3.19
CA ARG A 332 8.64 -15.97 -3.24
C ARG A 332 8.85 -16.53 -4.65
N SER A 333 8.15 -16.00 -5.65
CA SER A 333 8.29 -16.39 -7.06
C SER A 333 9.24 -15.48 -7.84
N PHE A 334 9.78 -14.42 -7.24
CA PHE A 334 10.74 -13.53 -7.90
C PHE A 334 12.18 -13.95 -7.58
N PRO A 335 13.04 -14.17 -8.59
CA PRO A 335 14.46 -14.33 -8.35
C PRO A 335 15.04 -13.06 -7.71
N ALA A 336 16.04 -13.24 -6.85
CA ALA A 336 16.68 -12.21 -6.03
C ALA A 336 17.11 -10.95 -6.84
N PRO A 337 17.16 -9.76 -6.19
CA PRO A 337 17.33 -8.46 -6.85
C PRO A 337 18.79 -8.15 -7.27
N ASP A 338 19.52 -9.12 -7.81
CA ASP A 338 20.94 -8.94 -8.17
C ASP A 338 21.20 -8.96 -9.68
N SER A 339 20.17 -8.97 -10.52
CA SER A 339 20.37 -8.81 -11.96
C SER A 339 19.11 -8.30 -12.63
N LEU A 340 19.31 -7.31 -13.49
CA LEU A 340 18.34 -6.49 -14.20
C LEU A 340 18.01 -5.22 -13.43
N GLU A 341 18.31 -4.11 -14.08
CA GLU A 341 17.82 -2.79 -13.75
C GLU A 341 16.33 -2.89 -13.39
N ASN A 342 15.90 -1.93 -12.57
CA ASN A 342 14.54 -1.69 -12.10
C ASN A 342 13.58 -1.38 -13.27
N ASP A 343 13.55 -2.24 -14.31
CA ASP A 343 12.60 -2.26 -15.39
C ASP A 343 11.25 -2.39 -14.73
N ALA A 344 10.58 -1.26 -14.71
CA ALA A 344 9.37 -0.98 -13.98
C ALA A 344 8.36 -2.12 -14.18
N LEU A 345 8.24 -3.02 -13.19
CA LEU A 345 7.15 -3.98 -13.15
C LEU A 345 5.87 -3.19 -13.41
N SER A 346 5.17 -3.57 -14.48
CA SER A 346 4.03 -2.81 -14.97
C SER A 346 2.76 -3.59 -14.67
N VAL A 347 1.70 -2.89 -14.30
CA VAL A 347 0.41 -3.51 -13.98
C VAL A 347 -0.18 -4.10 -15.25
N ALA A 348 -0.55 -5.39 -15.22
CA ALA A 348 -1.33 -6.01 -16.28
C ALA A 348 -2.80 -5.58 -16.15
N PHE A 349 -3.39 -5.79 -14.98
CA PHE A 349 -4.76 -5.41 -14.67
C PHE A 349 -4.96 -5.32 -13.14
N THR A 350 -5.99 -4.58 -12.74
CA THR A 350 -6.43 -4.50 -11.34
C THR A 350 -7.36 -5.68 -11.03
N VAL A 351 -7.02 -6.49 -10.04
CA VAL A 351 -7.82 -7.64 -9.57
C VAL A 351 -8.91 -7.18 -8.60
N VAL A 352 -8.55 -6.34 -7.64
CA VAL A 352 -9.48 -5.73 -6.65
C VAL A 352 -9.19 -4.23 -6.60
N PRO A 353 -10.21 -3.36 -6.65
CA PRO A 353 -10.01 -1.92 -6.52
C PRO A 353 -9.41 -1.53 -5.16
N GLY A 354 -8.69 -0.43 -5.15
CA GLY A 354 -8.19 0.21 -3.93
C GLY A 354 -9.16 1.26 -3.41
N PHE A 355 -8.97 1.68 -2.17
CA PHE A 355 -9.83 2.66 -1.51
C PHE A 355 -9.00 3.71 -0.80
N LYS A 356 -9.41 4.97 -0.89
CA LYS A 356 -8.86 6.07 -0.11
C LYS A 356 -9.91 6.54 0.90
N ILE A 357 -9.58 6.34 2.16
CA ILE A 357 -10.39 6.66 3.34
C ILE A 357 -9.66 7.78 4.07
N TRP A 358 -10.12 9.03 3.88
CA TRP A 358 -9.39 10.22 4.34
C TRP A 358 -7.96 10.27 3.76
N GLU A 359 -6.94 10.22 4.61
CA GLU A 359 -5.52 10.17 4.24
C GLU A 359 -4.95 8.74 4.19
N ILE A 360 -5.77 7.73 4.48
CA ILE A 360 -5.34 6.33 4.49
C ILE A 360 -5.69 5.68 3.15
N ILE A 361 -4.68 5.01 2.56
CA ILE A 361 -4.84 4.23 1.34
C ILE A 361 -4.94 2.76 1.72
N VAL A 362 -6.02 2.12 1.31
CA VAL A 362 -6.13 0.67 1.18
C VAL A 362 -5.71 0.32 -0.23
N GLN A 363 -4.61 -0.42 -0.36
CA GLN A 363 -4.00 -0.75 -1.64
C GLN A 363 -4.98 -1.49 -2.57
N CYS A 364 -4.91 -1.20 -3.87
CA CYS A 364 -5.55 -2.05 -4.85
C CYS A 364 -4.74 -3.34 -5.03
N GLN A 365 -5.40 -4.44 -5.36
CA GLN A 365 -4.72 -5.69 -5.70
C GLN A 365 -4.52 -5.76 -7.20
N VAL A 366 -3.29 -5.96 -7.64
CA VAL A 366 -2.91 -5.94 -9.06
C VAL A 366 -2.17 -7.21 -9.46
N TYR A 367 -2.35 -7.60 -10.71
CA TYR A 367 -1.51 -8.60 -11.36
C TYR A 367 -0.46 -7.88 -12.20
N LEU A 368 0.80 -8.30 -12.14
CA LEU A 368 1.92 -7.63 -12.83
C LEU A 368 2.28 -8.34 -14.14
N LEU A 369 2.67 -7.54 -15.13
CA LEU A 369 3.31 -8.01 -16.35
C LEU A 369 4.73 -8.45 -16.00
N HIS A 370 5.12 -9.63 -16.49
CA HIS A 370 6.51 -10.06 -16.42
C HIS A 370 7.33 -9.35 -17.51
N PRO A 371 8.37 -8.57 -17.15
CA PRO A 371 9.34 -8.11 -18.12
C PRO A 371 10.10 -9.34 -18.65
N ASN A 372 9.90 -9.65 -19.93
CA ASN A 372 10.66 -10.60 -20.74
C ASN A 372 10.55 -12.10 -20.39
N PHE A 373 9.48 -12.75 -20.86
CA PHE A 373 9.64 -14.06 -21.53
C PHE A 373 9.94 -13.81 -23.01
N ASN A 374 11.17 -13.45 -23.35
CA ASN A 374 11.67 -13.57 -24.72
C ASN A 374 13.19 -13.65 -24.70
N GLN A 375 13.71 -14.89 -24.72
CA GLN A 375 14.68 -15.38 -25.70
C GLN A 375 15.08 -16.83 -25.38
N GLY A 376 14.75 -17.73 -26.32
CA GLY A 376 15.06 -19.15 -26.28
C GLY A 376 14.85 -19.82 -27.64
N SER A 377 15.34 -19.17 -28.69
CA SER A 377 15.86 -19.68 -29.97
C SER A 377 15.45 -21.09 -30.46
N LYS A 378 14.62 -21.11 -31.52
CA LYS A 378 14.84 -21.68 -32.88
C LYS A 378 13.61 -22.39 -33.45
#